data_AF-A0A4R9X0F3-F1
#
_entry.id   AF-A0A4R9X0F3-F1
#
_cell.length_a   1.000
_cell.length_b   1.000
_cell.length_c   1.000
_cell.angle_alpha   90.00
_cell.angle_beta   90.00
_cell.angle_gamma   90.00
#
_symmetry.space_group_name_H-M   'P 1'
#
loop_
_entity.id
_entity.type
_entity.pdbx_description
1 polymer ?
#
loop_
_entity_poly.entity_id
_entity_poly.type
_entity_poly.pdbx_seq_one_letter_code
_entity_poly.pdbx_strand_id
1 'polypeptide(L)'
;MLGWLGLLTSLFVPIARDAVWRTTRLFIPALFGVAYVVLIWQGWSNAVGAGFGSIEQVRALFAVDAALVAGWLHYLAFDLFVGNWIIEDGLTRRINRFALIPCLGLTFLFGPAGLLLYLGLRLLPPQEAT
;
A
#
# COMPACT_ATOMS: atom_id res chain seq x y z
N MET A 1 9.58 6.30 0.58
CA MET A 1 9.48 7.41 1.56
C MET A 1 8.80 8.64 0.96
N LEU A 2 9.27 9.17 -0.17
CA LEU A 2 8.69 10.38 -0.78
C LEU A 2 7.19 10.28 -1.09
N GLY A 3 6.72 9.13 -1.60
CA GLY A 3 5.28 8.90 -1.84
C GLY A 3 4.43 9.07 -0.57
N TRP A 4 4.89 8.53 0.56
CA TRP A 4 4.20 8.65 1.85
C TRP A 4 4.20 10.07 2.40
N LEU A 5 5.31 10.81 2.25
CA LEU A 5 5.34 12.23 2.59
C LEU A 5 4.37 13.03 1.71
N GLY A 6 4.29 12.72 0.42
CA GLY A 6 3.31 13.30 -0.50
C GLY A 6 1.87 13.01 -0.05
N LEU A 7 1.57 11.78 0.36
CA LEU A 7 0.26 11.42 0.89
C LEU A 7 -0.11 12.23 2.14
N LEU A 8 0.81 12.33 3.11
CA LEU A 8 0.60 13.13 4.32
C LEU A 8 0.38 14.62 4.01
N THR A 9 1.13 15.20 3.09
CA THR A 9 0.94 16.61 2.70
C THR A 9 -0.39 16.81 1.96
N SER A 10 -0.84 15.84 1.16
CA SER A 10 -2.11 15.91 0.42
C SER A 10 -3.35 16.01 1.31
N LEU A 11 -3.27 15.57 2.58
CA LEU A 11 -4.34 15.78 3.57
C LEU A 11 -4.61 17.27 3.81
N PHE A 12 -3.57 18.09 3.83
CA PHE A 12 -3.64 19.50 4.22
C PHE A 12 -3.50 20.49 3.06
N VAL A 13 -2.93 20.06 1.93
CA VAL A 13 -2.58 20.92 0.79
C VAL A 13 -3.37 20.47 -0.46
N PRO A 14 -4.56 21.06 -0.73
CA PRO A 14 -5.43 20.61 -1.83
C PRO A 14 -4.78 20.70 -3.21
N ILE A 15 -3.98 21.73 -3.46
CA ILE A 15 -3.31 21.94 -4.75
C ILE A 15 -2.32 20.83 -5.11
N ALA A 16 -1.80 20.10 -4.11
CA ALA A 16 -0.87 19.00 -4.33
C ALA A 16 -1.56 17.66 -4.62
N ARG A 17 -2.87 17.54 -4.35
CA ARG A 17 -3.59 16.25 -4.34
C ARG A 17 -3.53 15.55 -5.68
N ASP A 18 -3.89 16.21 -6.77
CA ASP A 18 -3.96 15.57 -8.08
C ASP A 18 -2.62 14.96 -8.52
N ALA A 19 -1.53 15.71 -8.35
CA ALA A 19 -0.19 15.27 -8.70
C ALA A 19 0.30 14.13 -7.80
N VAL A 20 0.12 14.27 -6.48
CA VAL A 20 0.48 13.23 -5.51
C VAL A 20 -0.32 11.97 -5.81
N TRP A 21 -1.65 12.06 -5.88
CA TRP A 21 -2.53 10.91 -5.98
C TRP A 21 -2.32 10.13 -7.27
N ARG A 22 -2.13 10.80 -8.41
CA ARG A 22 -1.76 10.10 -9.66
C ARG A 22 -0.43 9.36 -9.52
N THR A 23 0.54 9.97 -8.83
CA THR A 23 1.86 9.36 -8.63
C THR A 23 1.81 8.15 -7.71
N THR A 24 1.11 8.25 -6.58
CA THR A 24 1.05 7.20 -5.55
C THR A 24 0.03 6.11 -5.84
N ARG A 25 -1.01 6.41 -6.64
CA ARG A 25 -2.02 5.43 -7.08
C ARG A 25 -1.67 4.72 -8.37
N LEU A 26 -0.98 5.38 -9.30
CA LEU A 26 -0.74 4.84 -10.64
C LEU A 26 0.75 4.68 -10.94
N PHE A 27 1.51 5.77 -11.00
CA PHE A 27 2.87 5.71 -11.58
C PHE A 27 3.83 4.84 -10.75
N ILE A 28 3.90 5.03 -9.43
CA ILE A 28 4.78 4.23 -8.57
C ILE A 28 4.31 2.77 -8.51
N PRO A 29 3.03 2.45 -8.21
CA PRO A 29 2.57 1.07 -8.22
C PRO A 29 2.74 0.37 -9.58
N ALA A 30 2.53 1.06 -10.70
CA ALA A 30 2.72 0.49 -12.03
C ALA A 30 4.19 0.17 -12.31
N LEU A 31 5.11 1.07 -11.95
CA LEU A 31 6.55 0.84 -12.08
C LEU A 31 6.98 -0.38 -11.24
N PHE A 32 6.56 -0.45 -9.98
CA PHE A 32 6.85 -1.59 -9.12
C PHE A 32 6.17 -2.87 -9.60
N GLY A 33 4.96 -2.79 -10.16
CA GLY A 33 4.25 -3.91 -10.75
C GLY A 33 4.97 -4.52 -11.96
N VAL A 34 5.52 -3.68 -12.85
CA VAL A 34 6.33 -4.14 -13.98
C VAL A 34 7.60 -4.84 -13.47
N ALA A 35 8.34 -4.20 -12.56
CA ALA A 35 9.53 -4.80 -11.96
C ALA A 35 9.21 -6.12 -11.22
N TYR A 36 8.10 -6.15 -10.49
CA TYR A 36 7.59 -7.33 -9.81
C TYR A 36 7.37 -8.49 -10.78
N VAL A 37 6.67 -8.28 -11.89
CA VAL A 37 6.39 -9.35 -12.87
C VAL A 37 7.67 -9.97 -13.41
N VAL A 38 8.68 -9.15 -13.72
CA VAL A 38 9.98 -9.64 -14.19
C VAL A 38 10.69 -10.46 -13.11
N LEU A 39 10.76 -9.92 -11.89
CA LEU A 39 11.51 -10.54 -10.78
C LEU A 39 10.85 -11.80 -10.24
N ILE A 40 9.51 -11.81 -10.13
CA ILE A 40 8.79 -13.00 -9.66
C ILE A 40 8.90 -14.13 -10.66
N TRP A 41 8.87 -13.82 -11.97
CA TRP A 41 9.09 -14.80 -13.02
C TRP A 41 10.47 -15.46 -12.90
N GLN A 42 11.53 -14.64 -12.77
CA GLN A 42 12.89 -15.12 -12.54
C GLN A 42 13.04 -15.90 -11.24
N GLY A 43 12.39 -15.46 -10.17
CA GLY A 43 12.40 -16.16 -8.89
C GLY A 43 11.75 -17.54 -8.97
N TRP A 44 10.58 -17.62 -9.60
CA TRP A 44 9.82 -18.85 -9.76
C TRP A 44 10.54 -19.88 -10.65
N SER A 45 11.19 -19.43 -11.73
CA SER A 45 11.94 -20.33 -12.62
C SER A 45 13.16 -20.97 -11.96
N ASN A 46 13.69 -20.34 -10.90
CA ASN A 46 14.91 -20.78 -10.22
C ASN A 46 14.64 -21.52 -8.90
N ALA A 47 13.39 -21.57 -8.43
CA ALA A 47 13.05 -22.13 -7.13
C ALA A 47 12.36 -23.51 -7.27
N VAL A 48 13.11 -24.59 -7.03
CA VAL A 48 12.58 -25.96 -7.05
C VAL A 48 11.63 -26.18 -5.87
N GLY A 49 10.42 -26.64 -6.13
CA GLY A 49 9.41 -26.89 -5.09
C GLY A 49 8.79 -25.63 -4.48
N ALA A 50 9.01 -24.46 -5.10
CA ALA A 50 8.38 -23.21 -4.69
C ALA A 50 6.89 -23.17 -5.00
N GLY A 51 6.17 -22.39 -4.20
CA GLY A 51 4.71 -22.29 -4.29
C GLY A 51 4.10 -21.56 -3.11
N PHE A 52 2.78 -21.43 -3.14
CA PHE A 52 1.98 -20.83 -2.06
C PHE A 52 1.09 -21.85 -1.34
N GLY A 53 1.25 -23.15 -1.61
CA GLY A 53 0.43 -24.21 -1.04
C GLY A 53 0.80 -24.61 0.40
N SER A 54 2.01 -24.28 0.85
CA SER A 54 2.46 -24.48 2.22
C SER A 54 3.54 -23.46 2.62
N ILE A 55 3.83 -23.34 3.92
CA ILE A 55 4.87 -22.43 4.40
C ILE A 55 6.28 -22.83 3.92
N GLU A 56 6.52 -24.13 3.74
CA GLU A 56 7.77 -24.66 3.20
C GLU A 56 7.97 -24.21 1.75
N GLN A 57 6.92 -24.28 0.94
CA GLN A 57 6.95 -23.84 -0.45
C GLN A 57 7.18 -22.32 -0.55
N VAL A 58 6.53 -21.54 0.32
CA VAL A 58 6.72 -20.09 0.38
C VAL A 58 8.15 -19.75 0.78
N ARG A 59 8.72 -20.47 1.75
CA ARG A 59 10.12 -20.32 2.15
C ARG A 59 11.07 -20.66 1.01
N ALA A 60 10.81 -21.72 0.25
CA ALA A 60 11.61 -22.09 -0.91
C ALA A 60 11.59 -21.01 -1.99
N LEU A 61 10.42 -20.40 -2.25
CA LEU A 61 10.30 -19.28 -3.19
C LEU A 61 11.11 -18.07 -2.73
N PHE A 62 10.96 -17.68 -1.46
CA PHE A 62 11.62 -16.50 -0.90
C PHE A 62 13.09 -16.71 -0.51
N ALA A 63 13.62 -17.93 -0.66
CA ALA A 63 15.05 -18.19 -0.60
C ALA A 63 15.79 -17.72 -1.87
N VAL A 64 15.07 -17.39 -2.94
CA VAL A 64 15.62 -16.79 -4.16
C VAL A 64 15.50 -15.26 -4.07
N ASP A 65 16.63 -14.55 -4.13
CA ASP A 65 16.69 -13.09 -3.99
C ASP A 65 15.75 -12.35 -4.95
N ALA A 66 15.64 -12.79 -6.20
CA ALA A 66 14.73 -12.18 -7.17
C ALA A 66 13.25 -12.26 -6.71
N ALA A 67 12.81 -13.42 -6.22
CA ALA A 67 11.46 -13.57 -5.66
C ALA A 67 11.29 -12.79 -4.35
N LEU A 68 12.32 -12.71 -3.51
CA LEU A 68 12.31 -11.92 -2.28
C LEU A 68 12.15 -10.42 -2.56
N VAL A 69 12.91 -9.88 -3.50
CA VAL A 69 12.76 -8.49 -3.95
C VAL A 69 11.38 -8.28 -4.57
N ALA A 70 10.88 -9.24 -5.36
CA ALA A 70 9.52 -9.15 -5.90
C ALA A 70 8.47 -9.05 -4.77
N GLY A 71 8.54 -9.91 -3.76
CA GLY A 71 7.65 -9.81 -2.58
C GLY A 71 7.74 -8.46 -1.88
N TRP A 72 8.95 -7.91 -1.75
CA TRP A 72 9.13 -6.59 -1.17
C TRP A 72 8.52 -5.46 -2.01
N LEU A 73 8.74 -5.46 -3.33
CA LEU A 73 8.13 -4.50 -4.25
C LEU A 73 6.60 -4.61 -4.27
N HIS A 74 6.07 -5.83 -4.15
CA HIS A 74 4.64 -6.07 -4.02
C HIS A 74 4.08 -5.33 -2.80
N TYR A 75 4.67 -5.50 -1.61
CA TYR A 75 4.23 -4.77 -0.42
C TYR A 75 4.31 -3.25 -0.61
N LEU A 76 5.44 -2.74 -1.11
CA LEU A 76 5.59 -1.29 -1.34
C LEU A 76 4.56 -0.71 -2.32
N ALA A 77 4.22 -1.45 -3.37
CA ALA A 77 3.25 -1.03 -4.38
C ALA A 77 1.83 -1.00 -3.82
N PHE A 78 1.41 -2.10 -3.20
CA PHE A 78 0.04 -2.24 -2.69
C PHE A 78 -0.19 -1.36 -1.45
N ASP A 79 0.77 -1.27 -0.53
CA ASP A 79 0.62 -0.44 0.66
C ASP A 79 0.49 1.04 0.30
N LEU A 80 1.29 1.51 -0.68
CA LEU A 80 1.19 2.90 -1.16
C LEU A 80 -0.14 3.16 -1.89
N PHE A 81 -0.59 2.21 -2.72
CA PHE A 81 -1.89 2.28 -3.38
C PHE A 81 -3.04 2.35 -2.37
N VAL A 82 -3.01 1.49 -1.34
CA VAL A 82 -4.00 1.46 -0.26
C VAL A 82 -3.96 2.75 0.55
N GLY A 83 -2.77 3.24 0.92
CA GLY A 83 -2.63 4.51 1.64
C GLY A 83 -3.23 5.69 0.86
N ASN A 84 -3.03 5.71 -0.46
CA ASN A 84 -3.66 6.69 -1.32
C ASN A 84 -5.20 6.57 -1.29
N TRP A 85 -5.71 5.35 -1.47
CA TRP A 85 -7.15 5.08 -1.44
C TRP A 85 -7.79 5.48 -0.10
N ILE A 86 -7.12 5.22 1.03
CA ILE A 86 -7.56 5.65 2.37
C ILE A 86 -7.75 7.17 2.44
N ILE A 87 -6.82 7.95 1.88
CA ILE A 87 -6.94 9.42 1.87
C ILE A 87 -8.11 9.86 0.99
N GLU A 88 -8.20 9.34 -0.23
CA GLU A 88 -9.26 9.72 -1.19
C GLU A 88 -10.66 9.43 -0.63
N ASP A 89 -10.89 8.19 -0.16
CA ASP A 89 -12.16 7.77 0.43
C ASP A 89 -12.43 8.51 1.75
N GLY A 90 -11.41 8.69 2.60
CA GLY A 90 -11.56 9.33 3.90
C GLY A 90 -11.95 10.81 3.79
N LEU A 91 -11.31 11.54 2.86
CA LEU A 91 -11.65 12.94 2.59
C LEU A 91 -13.05 13.08 1.96
N THR A 92 -13.43 12.16 1.07
CA THR A 92 -14.77 12.15 0.44
C THR A 92 -15.85 11.90 1.49
N ARG A 93 -15.57 11.06 2.48
CA ARG A 93 -16.44 10.77 3.62
C ARG A 93 -16.39 11.81 4.73
N ARG A 94 -15.56 12.85 4.58
CA ARG A 94 -15.32 13.88 5.60
C ARG A 94 -14.83 13.32 6.93
N ILE A 95 -14.12 12.19 6.91
CA ILE A 95 -13.45 11.64 8.10
C ILE A 95 -12.38 12.65 8.55
N ASN A 96 -12.25 12.82 9.86
CA ASN A 96 -11.25 13.72 10.44
C ASN A 96 -9.84 13.34 9.92
N ARG A 97 -9.14 14.32 9.33
CA ARG A 97 -7.81 14.15 8.74
C ARG A 97 -6.80 13.59 9.73
N PHE A 98 -6.90 13.96 11.00
CA PHE A 98 -6.02 13.45 12.05
C PHE A 98 -6.25 11.97 12.37
N ALA A 99 -7.47 11.46 12.18
CA ALA A 99 -7.77 10.03 12.31
C ALA A 99 -7.20 9.21 11.14
N LEU A 100 -6.98 9.83 9.98
CA LEU A 100 -6.34 9.18 8.82
C LEU A 100 -4.83 9.00 9.00
N ILE A 101 -4.15 9.87 9.76
CA ILE A 101 -2.70 9.80 10.00
C ILE A 101 -2.27 8.45 10.61
N PRO A 102 -2.86 7.95 11.72
CA PRO A 102 -2.48 6.64 12.24
C PRO A 102 -2.82 5.50 11.28
N CYS A 103 -3.87 5.61 10.46
CA CYS A 103 -4.16 4.64 9.40
C CYS A 103 -3.03 4.59 8.37
N LEU A 104 -2.53 5.75 7.94
CA LEU A 104 -1.41 5.84 7.00
C LEU A 104 -0.11 5.33 7.61
N GLY A 105 0.17 5.66 8.87
CA GLY A 105 1.35 5.16 9.59
C GLY A 105 1.35 3.63 9.71
N LEU A 106 0.19 3.04 10.04
CA LEU A 106 0.03 1.59 10.07
C LEU A 106 0.06 0.97 8.69
N THR A 107 -0.51 1.61 7.66
CA THR A 107 -0.45 1.08 6.29
C THR A 107 1.00 1.09 5.78
N PHE A 108 1.79 2.08 6.18
CA PHE A 108 3.20 2.17 5.80
C PHE A 108 4.07 1.05 6.40
N LEU A 109 3.81 0.67 7.66
CA LEU A 109 4.61 -0.34 8.36
C LEU A 109 4.03 -1.76 8.24
N PHE A 110 2.70 -1.85 8.21
CA PHE A 110 1.91 -3.06 8.34
C PHE A 110 0.64 -2.93 7.47
N GLY A 111 0.79 -2.72 6.15
CA GLY A 111 -0.28 -2.51 5.16
C GLY A 111 -1.71 -2.90 5.59
N PRO A 112 -1.98 -4.21 5.79
CA PRO A 112 -3.30 -4.70 6.17
C PRO A 112 -3.85 -4.14 7.50
N ALA A 113 -3.01 -3.90 8.51
CA ALA A 113 -3.45 -3.36 9.79
C ALA A 113 -3.94 -1.91 9.66
N GLY A 114 -3.28 -1.09 8.83
CA GLY A 114 -3.74 0.27 8.55
C GLY A 114 -5.04 0.31 7.76
N LEU A 115 -5.20 -0.60 6.80
CA LEU A 115 -6.46 -0.80 6.09
C LEU A 115 -7.59 -1.21 7.05
N LEU A 116 -7.35 -2.18 7.93
CA LEU A 116 -8.35 -2.62 8.92
C LEU A 116 -8.77 -1.48 9.85
N LEU A 117 -7.82 -0.69 10.36
CA LEU A 117 -8.12 0.48 11.17
C LEU A 117 -9.02 1.47 10.42
N TYR A 118 -8.68 1.77 9.16
CA TYR A 118 -9.47 2.68 8.34
C TYR A 118 -10.88 2.16 8.06
N LEU A 119 -11.02 0.87 7.73
CA LEU A 119 -12.33 0.25 7.54
C LEU A 119 -13.17 0.31 8.82
N GLY A 120 -12.57 0.17 10.00
CA GLY A 120 -13.25 0.40 11.28
C GLY A 120 -13.75 1.83 11.43
N LEU A 121 -12.92 2.84 11.12
CA LEU A 121 -13.33 4.25 11.13
C LEU A 121 -14.51 4.53 10.19
N ARG A 122 -14.53 3.87 9.03
CA ARG A 122 -15.58 4.02 8.01
C ARG A 122 -16.97 3.55 8.49
N LEU A 123 -17.02 2.72 9.53
CA LEU A 123 -18.27 2.22 10.13
C LEU A 123 -18.85 3.17 11.17
N LEU A 124 -18.10 4.18 11.62
CA LEU A 124 -18.60 5.13 12.61
C LEU A 124 -19.65 6.08 11.99
N PRO A 125 -20.68 6.48 12.75
CA PRO A 125 -21.64 7.45 12.28
C PRO A 125 -20.94 8.77 11.90
N PRO A 126 -21.45 9.52 10.91
CA PRO A 126 -20.98 10.87 10.66
C PRO A 126 -21.09 11.69 11.96
N GLN A 127 -20.01 12.35 12.36
CA GLN A 127 -20.11 13.30 13.48
C GLN A 127 -21.03 14.44 13.05
N GLU A 128 -22.18 14.57 13.70
CA GLU A 128 -23.03 15.75 13.55
C GLU A 128 -22.22 16.97 13.96
N ALA A 129 -22.13 17.96 13.09
CA ALA A 129 -21.46 19.20 13.39
C ALA A 129 -22.28 19.97 14.44
N THR A 130 -21.83 19.96 15.69
CA THR A 130 -22.29 20.90 16.73
C THR A 130 -21.73 22.29 16.49
#